data_AF-A0A937UIX7-F1
#
_entry.id   AF-A0A937UIX7-F1
#
_cell.length_a   1.000
_cell.length_b   1.000
_cell.length_c   1.000
_cell.angle_alpha   90.00
_cell.angle_beta   90.00
_cell.angle_gamma   90.00
#
_symmetry.space_group_name_H-M   'P 1'
#
loop_
_entity.id
_entity.type
_entity.pdbx_description
1 polymer ?
#
loop_
_entity_poly.entity_id
_entity_poly.type
_entity_poly.pdbx_seq_one_letter_code
_entity_poly.pdbx_strand_id
1 'polypeptide(L)' 'MKVRHYTDVPATEVEDGAKGVQIRWIITQDDGAPHFAMRHFEIAPGGHTPHHAHPWEHEVFVLTGSGKVVGGDGETPLAP' A
#
# COMPACT_ATOMS: atom_id res chain seq x y z
N MET A 1 2.45 22.08 -7.77
CA MET A 1 1.20 21.29 -7.67
C MET A 1 1.32 20.13 -8.63
N LYS A 2 1.12 18.89 -8.18
CA LYS A 2 1.20 17.69 -9.00
C LYS A 2 -0.19 17.07 -9.12
N VAL A 3 -0.64 16.83 -10.35
CA VAL A 3 -1.91 16.18 -10.66
C VAL A 3 -1.63 15.12 -11.71
N ARG A 4 -1.92 13.85 -11.40
CA ARG A 4 -1.76 12.72 -12.32
C ARG A 4 -2.72 11.61 -11.96
N HIS A 5 -3.11 10.79 -12.93
CA HIS A 5 -3.85 9.58 -12.63
C HIS A 5 -2.87 8.53 -12.09
N TYR A 6 -3.29 7.70 -11.13
CA TYR A 6 -2.38 6.75 -10.49
C TYR A 6 -1.85 5.68 -11.46
N THR A 7 -2.59 5.37 -12.52
CA THR A 7 -2.18 4.41 -13.56
C THR A 7 -1.02 4.91 -14.41
N ASP A 8 -0.76 6.22 -14.42
CA ASP A 8 0.38 6.82 -15.12
C ASP A 8 1.70 6.57 -14.37
N VAL A 9 1.64 6.04 -13.15
CA VAL A 9 2.80 5.64 -12.34
C VAL A 9 3.03 4.14 -12.55
N PRO A 10 4.22 3.69 -12.99
CA PRO A 10 4.50 2.26 -13.13
C PRO A 10 4.24 1.51 -11.82
N ALA A 11 3.62 0.34 -11.94
CA ALA A 11 3.56 -0.62 -10.85
C ALA A 11 4.86 -1.42 -10.79
N THR A 12 5.34 -1.66 -9.59
CA THR A 12 6.45 -2.56 -9.32
C THR A 12 5.99 -3.64 -8.36
N GLU A 13 6.57 -4.82 -8.46
CA GLU A 13 6.33 -5.89 -7.48
C GLU A 13 6.93 -5.49 -6.12
N VAL A 14 6.24 -5.84 -5.04
CA VAL A 14 6.77 -5.67 -3.68
C VAL A 14 7.64 -6.89 -3.37
N GLU A 15 8.91 -6.66 -3.10
CA GLU A 15 9.87 -7.70 -2.69
C GLU A 15 9.76 -8.01 -1.18
N ASP A 16 10.71 -8.75 -0.61
CA ASP A 16 10.79 -9.07 0.82
C ASP A 16 9.61 -9.88 1.40
N GLY A 17 9.27 -10.99 0.73
CA GLY A 17 8.32 -11.96 1.26
C GLY A 17 6.86 -11.57 1.06
N ALA A 18 6.58 -10.50 0.32
CA ALA A 18 5.27 -10.27 -0.25
C ALA A 18 5.03 -11.20 -1.45
N LYS A 19 3.76 -11.55 -1.71
CA LYS A 19 3.34 -12.38 -2.84
C LYS A 19 2.13 -11.75 -3.50
N GLY A 20 2.18 -11.54 -4.82
CA GLY A 20 1.03 -11.00 -5.57
C GLY A 20 0.63 -9.59 -5.14
N VAL A 21 1.60 -8.79 -4.69
CA VAL A 21 1.40 -7.40 -4.28
C VAL A 21 2.16 -6.50 -5.25
N GLN A 22 1.46 -5.53 -5.83
CA GLN A 22 2.06 -4.45 -6.60
C GLN A 22 1.93 -3.12 -5.86
N ILE A 23 2.93 -2.26 -6.04
CA ILE A 23 2.97 -0.92 -5.46
C ILE A 23 3.19 0.13 -6.54
N ARG A 24 2.53 1.29 -6.39
CA ARG A 24 2.80 2.52 -7.13
C ARG A 24 3.13 3.63 -6.16
N TRP A 25 4.28 4.29 -6.35
CA TRP A 25 4.70 5.43 -5.55
C TRP A 25 4.14 6.74 -6.14
N ILE A 26 3.00 7.20 -5.63
CA ILE A 26 2.20 8.27 -6.26
C ILE A 26 2.65 9.67 -5.82
N ILE A 27 2.93 9.86 -4.54
CA ILE A 27 3.48 11.10 -4.00
C ILE A 27 4.69 10.72 -3.15
N THR A 28 5.86 11.25 -3.48
CA THR A 28 7.12 10.96 -2.80
C THR A 28 7.87 12.22 -2.42
N GLN A 29 8.99 12.06 -1.72
CA GLN A 29 9.92 13.16 -1.46
C GLN A 29 10.46 13.78 -2.76
N ASP A 30 10.70 12.99 -3.80
CA ASP A 30 11.15 13.48 -5.12
C ASP A 30 10.12 14.40 -5.79
N ASP A 31 8.85 14.29 -5.38
CA ASP A 31 7.77 15.19 -5.81
C ASP A 31 7.68 16.48 -4.98
N GLY A 32 8.58 16.66 -4.01
CA GLY A 32 8.58 17.77 -3.06
C GLY A 32 7.60 17.60 -1.90
N ALA A 33 7.09 16.39 -1.63
CA ALA A 33 6.22 16.12 -0.48
C ALA A 33 7.04 16.10 0.83
N PRO A 34 6.76 17.00 1.79
CA PRO A 34 7.66 17.21 2.93
C PRO A 34 7.41 16.31 4.14
N HIS A 35 6.28 15.59 4.19
CA HIS A 35 5.83 14.94 5.43
C HIS A 35 5.42 13.47 5.28
N PHE A 36 4.84 13.08 4.15
CA PHE A 36 4.38 11.72 3.93
C PHE A 36 4.52 11.30 2.47
N ALA A 37 4.59 9.99 2.26
CA ALA A 37 4.51 9.39 0.94
C ALA A 37 3.15 8.71 0.74
N MET A 38 2.53 8.93 -0.41
CA MET A 38 1.30 8.25 -0.82
C MET A 38 1.62 7.14 -1.80
N ARG A 39 1.15 5.94 -1.49
CA ARG A 39 1.35 4.72 -2.28
C ARG A 39 0.00 4.09 -2.60
N HIS A 40 -0.12 3.49 -3.77
CA HIS A 40 -1.28 2.66 -4.12
C HIS A 40 -0.85 1.21 -4.22
N PHE A 41 -1.51 0.37 -3.46
CA PHE A 41 -1.25 -1.07 -3.42
C PHE A 41 -2.36 -1.82 -4.13
N GLU A 42 -1.98 -2.82 -4.92
CA GLU A 42 -2.90 -3.78 -5.54
C GLU A 42 -2.49 -5.17 -5.06
N ILE A 43 -3.40 -5.85 -4.35
CA ILE A 43 -3.15 -7.19 -3.79
C ILE A 43 -4.04 -8.18 -4.56
N ALA A 44 -3.42 -9.11 -5.27
CA ALA A 44 -4.13 -10.16 -6.00
C ALA A 44 -4.83 -11.14 -5.03
N PRO A 45 -5.86 -11.88 -5.46
CA PRO A 45 -6.45 -12.95 -4.65
C PRO A 45 -5.40 -13.93 -4.15
N GLY A 46 -5.37 -14.17 -2.83
CA GLY A 46 -4.36 -15.01 -2.16
C GLY A 46 -2.98 -14.36 -1.98
N GLY A 47 -2.83 -13.10 -2.40
CA GLY A 47 -1.64 -12.30 -2.14
C GLY A 47 -1.57 -11.81 -0.70
N HIS A 48 -0.36 -11.50 -0.25
CA HIS A 48 -0.11 -11.04 1.12
C HIS A 48 1.23 -10.29 1.21
N THR A 49 1.38 -9.53 2.30
CA THR A 49 2.65 -8.97 2.76
C THR A 49 3.13 -9.75 3.99
N PRO A 50 4.44 -9.76 4.31
CA PRO A 50 4.91 -10.32 5.56
C PRO A 50 4.34 -9.55 6.75
N HIS A 51 4.15 -10.24 7.87
CA HIS A 51 3.85 -9.58 9.14
C HIS A 51 5.10 -8.88 9.66
N HIS A 52 5.07 -7.55 9.75
CA HIS A 52 6.18 -6.73 10.21
C HIS A 52 5.70 -5.52 11.01
N ALA A 53 6.64 -4.84 11.66
CA ALA A 53 6.40 -3.60 12.39
C ALA A 53 7.55 -2.61 12.16
N HIS A 54 7.23 -1.33 12.25
CA HIS A 54 8.18 -0.23 12.11
C HIS A 54 7.69 1.01 12.88
N PRO A 55 8.58 1.95 13.24
CA PRO A 55 8.24 3.05 14.15
C PRO A 55 7.43 4.20 13.51
N TRP A 56 7.10 4.11 12.23
CA TRP A 56 6.20 5.06 11.55
C TRP A 56 4.80 4.47 11.38
N GLU A 57 3.81 5.35 11.35
CA GLU A 57 2.41 5.03 11.17
C GLU A 57 2.06 4.62 9.74
N HIS A 58 0.92 3.93 9.59
CA HIS A 58 0.25 3.76 8.31
C HIS A 58 -1.16 4.34 8.39
N GLU A 59 -1.50 5.16 7.41
CA GLU A 59 -2.88 5.57 7.12
C GLU A 59 -3.32 4.87 5.83
N VAL A 60 -4.29 3.95 5.94
CA VAL A 60 -4.74 3.10 4.83
C VAL A 60 -6.22 3.35 4.54
N PHE A 61 -6.54 3.60 3.28
CA PHE A 61 -7.91 3.73 2.80
C PHE A 61 -8.17 2.69 1.70
N VAL A 62 -9.21 1.88 1.87
CA VAL A 62 -9.53 0.78 0.94
C VAL A 62 -10.40 1.31 -0.20
N LEU A 63 -9.87 1.33 -1.42
CA LEU A 63 -10.59 1.85 -2.58
C LEU A 63 -11.59 0.84 -3.16
N THR A 64 -11.18 -0.43 -3.27
CA THR A 64 -11.98 -1.52 -3.85
C THR A 64 -11.57 -2.86 -3.26
N GLY A 65 -12.45 -3.86 -3.37
CA GLY A 65 -12.14 -5.25 -3.03
C GLY A 65 -12.42 -5.59 -1.57
N SER A 66 -11.81 -6.66 -1.07
CA SER A 66 -11.93 -7.07 0.33
C SER A 66 -10.71 -7.89 0.75
N GLY A 67 -10.38 -7.86 2.04
CA GLY A 67 -9.26 -8.61 2.58
C GLY A 67 -9.28 -8.64 4.10
N LYS A 68 -8.09 -8.81 4.68
CA LYS A 68 -7.90 -8.77 6.13
C LYS A 68 -6.60 -8.05 6.44
N VAL A 69 -6.59 -7.27 7.51
CA VAL A 69 -5.35 -6.79 8.14
C VAL A 69 -5.03 -7.70 9.32
N VAL A 70 -3.75 -8.06 9.44
CA VAL A 70 -3.24 -8.86 10.57
C VAL A 70 -2.48 -7.91 11.49
N GLY A 71 -2.94 -7.77 12.73
CA GLY A 71 -2.31 -6.97 13.78
C GLY A 71 -2.08 -7.78 15.05
N GLY A 72 -1.64 -7.10 16.12
CA GLY A 72 -1.35 -7.73 17.41
C GLY A 72 -2.55 -8.46 18.03
N ASP A 73 -3.77 -7.97 17.78
CA ASP A 73 -5.01 -8.53 18.31
C ASP A 73 -5.66 -9.58 17.38
N GLY A 74 -4.97 -9.95 16.29
CA GLY A 74 -5.44 -10.93 15.30
C GLY A 74 -5.84 -10.32 13.97
N GLU A 75 -6.79 -10.96 13.29
CA GLU A 75 -7.25 -10.57 11.95
C GLU A 75 -8.48 -9.67 12.00
N THR A 76 -8.45 -8.54 11.30
CA THR A 76 -9.61 -7.65 11.11
C THR A 76 -9.99 -7.59 9.62
N PRO A 77 -11.27 -7.81 9.24
CA PRO A 77 -11.71 -7.68 7.85
C PRO A 77 -11.53 -6.26 7.30
N LEU A 78 -11.20 -6.15 6.02
CA LEU A 78 -11.10 -4.89 5.27
C LEU A 78 -12.05 -4.92 4.07
N ALA A 79 -12.75 -3.81 3.85
CA ALA A 79 -13.56 -3.52 2.67
C ALA A 79 -13.67 -1.98 2.51
N PRO A 80 -14.06 -1.46 1.33
CA PRO A 80 -14.32 -0.04 1.10
C PRO A 80 -15.43 0.55 1.99
#